data_AF-A0A5Q2NJ48-F1
#
_entry.id   AF-A0A5Q2NJ48-F1
#
_cell.length_a   1.000
_cell.length_b   1.000
_cell.length_c   1.000
_cell.angle_alpha   90.00
_cell.angle_beta   90.00
_cell.angle_gamma   90.00
#
_symmetry.space_group_name_H-M   'P 1'
#
loop_
_entity.id
_entity.type
_entity.pdbx_description
1 polymer ?
#
loop_
_entity_poly.entity_id
_entity_poly.type
_entity_poly.pdbx_seq_one_letter_code
_entity_poly.pdbx_strand_id
1 'polypeptide(L)' 'MEMLVIFGAAYVMPGLAFFFMLAILQLFAKEKSDALKIVASLLFGAMMWIFSMSIYIAAG' A
#
# COMPACT_ATOMS: atom_id res chain seq x y z
N MET A 1 -20.85 8.51 6.38
CA MET A 1 -19.56 8.47 7.11
C MET A 1 -18.84 7.16 6.85
N GLU A 2 -19.51 6.01 6.97
CA GLU A 2 -18.94 4.69 6.64
C GLU A 2 -18.41 4.56 5.20
N MET A 3 -19.16 5.01 4.19
CA MET A 3 -18.73 4.90 2.78
C MET A 3 -17.42 5.68 2.49
N LEU A 4 -17.19 6.79 3.19
CA LEU A 4 -15.93 7.55 3.09
C LEU A 4 -14.75 6.82 3.77
N VAL A 5 -15.01 6.19 4.92
CA VAL A 5 -14.01 5.40 5.64
C VAL A 5 -13.62 4.16 4.83
N ILE A 6 -14.60 3.48 4.23
CA ILE A 6 -14.38 2.31 3.37
C ILE A 6 -13.62 2.69 2.12
N PHE A 7 -13.97 3.80 1.46
CA PHE A 7 -13.21 4.30 0.30
C PHE A 7 -11.76 4.68 0.68
N GLY A 8 -11.58 5.33 1.82
CA GLY A 8 -10.27 5.67 2.35
C GLY A 8 -9.41 4.43 2.61
N ALA A 9 -9.96 3.43 3.29
CA ALA A 9 -9.28 2.16 3.55
C ALA A 9 -8.96 1.41 2.23
N ALA A 10 -9.94 1.31 1.33
CA ALA A 10 -9.84 0.52 0.11
C ALA A 10 -8.92 1.14 -0.97
N TYR A 11 -8.76 2.47 -1.02
CA TYR A 11 -8.03 3.12 -2.12
C TYR A 11 -6.94 4.08 -1.66
N VAL A 12 -7.18 4.84 -0.60
CA VAL A 12 -6.21 5.84 -0.13
C VAL A 12 -5.07 5.18 0.66
N MET A 13 -5.37 4.25 1.57
CA MET A 13 -4.34 3.56 2.37
C MET A 13 -3.34 2.74 1.53
N PRO A 14 -3.76 1.94 0.52
CA PRO A 14 -2.82 1.20 -0.33
C PRO A 14 -1.92 2.12 -1.15
N GLY A 15 -2.46 3.24 -1.65
CA GLY A 15 -1.70 4.26 -2.36
C GLY A 15 -0.65 4.91 -1.46
N LEU A 16 -1.04 5.31 -0.24
CA LEU A 16 -0.10 5.85 0.74
C LEU A 16 0.97 4.81 1.11
N ALA A 17 0.58 3.56 1.35
CA ALA A 17 1.49 2.47 1.68
C ALA A 17 2.56 2.26 0.59
N PHE A 18 2.18 2.36 -0.70
CA PHE A 18 3.13 2.34 -1.81
C PHE A 18 4.17 3.46 -1.69
N PHE A 19 3.75 4.71 -1.53
CA PHE A 19 4.66 5.85 -1.47
C PHE A 19 5.57 5.81 -0.23
N PHE A 20 5.03 5.42 0.93
CA PHE A 20 5.81 5.25 2.15
C PHE A 20 6.87 4.17 1.99
N MET A 21 6.51 3.01 1.43
CA MET A 21 7.47 1.92 1.19
C MET A 21 8.55 2.36 0.19
N LEU A 22 8.16 3.07 -0.87
CA LEU A 22 9.13 3.58 -1.85
C LEU A 22 10.11 4.56 -1.21
N ALA A 23 9.63 5.49 -0.39
CA ALA A 23 10.46 6.44 0.35
C ALA A 23 11.43 5.73 1.31
N ILE A 24 10.95 4.72 2.04
CA ILE A 24 11.80 3.88 2.92
C ILE A 24 12.88 3.18 2.10
N LEU A 25 12.53 2.55 0.99
CA LEU A 25 13.50 1.83 0.15
C LEU A 25 14.51 2.79 -0.52
N GLN A 26 14.09 4.01 -0.85
CA GLN A 26 15.01 5.04 -1.35
C GLN A 26 15.98 5.53 -0.26
N LEU A 27 15.54 5.63 0.99
CA LEU A 27 16.39 6.05 2.11
C LEU A 27 17.38 4.96 2.55
N PHE A 28 16.90 3.72 2.68
CA PHE A 28 17.64 2.63 3.34
C PHE A 28 18.27 1.62 2.37
N ALA A 29 17.75 1.45 1.16
CA ALA A 29 18.22 0.47 0.19
C ALA A 29 18.95 1.11 -0.99
N LYS A 30 19.76 2.14 -0.76
CA LYS A 30 20.41 2.94 -1.81
C LYS A 30 21.17 2.13 -2.86
N GLU A 31 21.82 1.04 -2.46
CA GLU A 31 22.60 0.18 -3.36
C GLU A 31 21.76 -0.79 -4.22
N LYS A 32 20.45 -0.89 -3.98
CA LYS A 32 19.54 -1.73 -4.78
C LYS A 32 19.03 -0.97 -6.00
N SER A 33 18.80 -1.70 -7.09
CA SER A 33 18.18 -1.16 -8.31
C SER A 33 16.85 -0.49 -8.01
N ASP A 34 16.63 0.70 -8.58
CA ASP A 34 15.40 1.47 -8.39
C ASP A 34 14.17 0.73 -8.92
N ALA A 35 14.32 -0.06 -9.98
CA ALA A 35 13.25 -0.93 -10.48
C ALA A 35 12.80 -1.93 -9.42
N LEU A 36 13.74 -2.50 -8.66
CA LEU A 36 13.42 -3.44 -7.58
C LEU A 36 12.67 -2.74 -6.44
N LYS A 37 13.05 -1.50 -6.11
CA LYS A 37 12.36 -0.70 -5.07
C LYS A 37 10.91 -0.39 -5.46
N ILE A 38 10.69 -0.03 -6.72
CA ILE A 38 9.35 0.25 -7.26
C ILE A 38 8.50 -1.03 -7.23
N VAL A 39 9.04 -2.16 -7.70
CA VAL A 39 8.32 -3.45 -7.69
C VAL A 39 7.99 -3.87 -6.25
N ALA A 40 8.93 -3.78 -5.31
CA ALA A 40 8.68 -4.09 -3.91
C ALA A 40 7.58 -3.19 -3.30
N SER A 41 7.58 -1.91 -3.65
CA SER A 41 6.55 -0.96 -3.20
C SER A 41 5.19 -1.27 -3.81
N LEU A 42 5.12 -1.63 -5.10
CA LEU A 42 3.89 -2.07 -5.77
C LEU A 42 3.31 -3.31 -5.10
N LEU A 43 4.15 -4.31 -4.82
CA LEU A 43 3.73 -5.54 -4.14
C LEU A 43 3.23 -5.24 -2.72
N PHE A 44 3.88 -4.32 -2.00
CA PHE A 44 3.45 -3.90 -0.68
C PHE A 44 2.09 -3.18 -0.72
N GLY A 45 1.90 -2.24 -1.66
CA GLY A 45 0.62 -1.56 -1.87
C GLY A 45 -0.51 -2.54 -2.22
N ALA A 46 -0.25 -3.50 -3.12
CA ALA A 46 -1.21 -4.55 -3.47
C ALA A 46 -1.57 -5.44 -2.26
N MET A 47 -0.58 -5.79 -1.43
CA MET A 47 -0.83 -6.54 -0.20
C MET A 47 -1.73 -5.77 0.76
N MET A 48 -1.46 -4.47 0.97
CA MET A 48 -2.29 -3.60 1.81
C MET A 48 -3.71 -3.45 1.27
N TRP A 49 -3.87 -3.44 -0.05
CA TRP A 49 -5.19 -3.44 -0.68
C TRP A 49 -5.98 -4.71 -0.36
N ILE A 50 -5.35 -5.88 -0.47
CA ILE A 50 -5.97 -7.17 -0.13
C ILE A 50 -6.37 -7.19 1.35
N PHE A 51 -5.50 -6.73 2.25
CA PHE A 51 -5.83 -6.60 3.67
C PHE A 51 -6.98 -5.63 3.93
N SER A 52 -7.05 -4.51 3.23
CA SER A 52 -8.18 -3.59 3.39
C SER A 52 -9.49 -4.20 2.87
N MET A 53 -9.45 -4.96 1.78
CA MET A 53 -10.63 -5.61 1.22
C MET A 53 -11.12 -6.78 2.08
N SER A 54 -10.23 -7.48 2.78
CA SER A 54 -10.65 -8.54 3.71
C SER A 54 -11.43 -7.99 4.91
N ILE A 55 -11.11 -6.78 5.37
CA ILE A 55 -11.90 -6.08 6.40
C ILE A 55 -13.31 -5.78 5.88
N TYR A 56 -13.44 -5.35 4.62
CA TYR A 56 -14.75 -5.08 4.02
C TYR A 56 -15.59 -6.36 3.91
N ILE A 57 -15.00 -7.46 3.44
CA ILE A 57 -15.69 -8.75 3.32
C ILE A 57 -16.10 -9.30 4.69
N ALA A 58 -15.29 -9.09 5.74
CA ALA A 58 -15.61 -9.53 7.10
C ALA A 58 -16.63 -8.64 7.84
N ALA A 59 -16.86 -7.41 7.36
CA ALA A 59 -17.79 -6.45 7.95
C ALA A 59 -19.18 -6.42 7.29
N GLY A 60 -19.35 -7.12 6.15
CA GLY A 60 -20.63 -7.33 5.47
C GLY A 60 -21.24 -8.69 5.77
#